data_AF-R7K5W9-F1
#
_entry.id   AF-R7K5W9-F1
#
_cell.length_a   1.000
_cell.length_b   1.000
_cell.length_c   1.000
_cell.angle_alpha   90.00
_cell.angle_beta   90.00
_cell.angle_gamma   90.00
#
_symmetry.space_group_name_H-M   'P 1'
#
loop_
_entity.id
_entity.type
_entity.pdbx_description
1 polymer ?
#
loop_
_entity_poly.entity_id
_entity_poly.type
_entity_poly.pdbx_seq_one_letter_code
_entity_poly.pdbx_strand_id
1 'polypeptide(L)'
;MKTMLFSEIPPADRTLSAILGYGAFVAVLLLLALIVFLIVRKIKRKQKREDADKTVSTDSVTAADKTAPGSAGQIKLHDVEPKTAALLMAIVADKAGVPLNCLRFKSIRELKK
;
A
#
# COMPACT_ATOMS: atom_id res chain seq x y z
N MET A 1 30.56 -20.60 -35.26
CA MET A 1 30.08 -22.00 -35.30
C MET A 1 28.84 -22.18 -34.42
N LYS A 2 27.78 -21.39 -34.63
CA LYS A 2 26.53 -21.48 -33.84
C LYS A 2 25.33 -20.87 -34.58
N THR A 3 25.15 -21.26 -35.84
CA THR A 3 23.97 -20.91 -36.64
C THR A 3 23.32 -22.14 -37.28
N MET A 4 23.90 -23.33 -37.12
CA MET A 4 23.43 -24.56 -37.77
C MET A 4 22.46 -25.39 -36.91
N LEU A 5 22.21 -25.04 -35.64
CA LEU A 5 21.23 -25.75 -34.81
C LEU A 5 19.79 -25.26 -34.98
N PHE A 6 19.57 -24.12 -35.63
CA PHE A 6 18.22 -23.66 -35.90
C PHE A 6 17.63 -24.44 -37.09
N SER A 7 18.42 -24.73 -38.13
CA SER A 7 17.89 -25.23 -39.41
C SER A 7 17.39 -26.69 -39.43
N GLU A 8 17.69 -27.49 -38.41
CA GLU A 8 17.30 -28.91 -38.31
C GLU A 8 16.11 -29.16 -37.37
N ILE A 9 15.56 -28.12 -36.74
CA ILE A 9 14.37 -28.26 -35.88
C ILE A 9 13.14 -28.15 -36.80
N PRO A 10 12.29 -29.20 -36.89
CA PRO A 10 11.03 -29.15 -37.63
C PRO A 10 10.28 -27.86 -37.28
N PRO A 11 9.68 -27.15 -38.24
CA PRO A 11 8.93 -25.92 -37.94
C PRO A 11 7.82 -26.15 -36.91
N ALA A 12 7.32 -27.39 -36.81
CA ALA A 12 6.38 -27.85 -35.80
C ALA A 12 6.92 -27.75 -34.36
N ASP A 13 8.19 -28.07 -34.11
CA ASP A 13 8.76 -28.05 -32.75
C ASP A 13 9.04 -26.62 -32.26
N ARG A 14 9.37 -25.71 -33.19
CA ARG A 14 9.52 -24.29 -32.87
C ARG A 14 8.20 -23.64 -32.48
N THR A 15 7.12 -23.92 -33.20
CA THR A 15 5.80 -23.39 -32.85
C THR A 15 5.29 -23.98 -31.55
N LEU A 16 5.53 -25.28 -31.31
CA LEU A 16 5.16 -25.95 -30.07
C LEU A 16 5.88 -25.36 -28.86
N SER A 17 7.20 -25.13 -28.95
CA SER A 17 7.98 -24.51 -27.88
C SER A 17 7.58 -23.05 -27.61
N ALA A 18 7.24 -22.28 -28.65
CA ALA A 18 6.76 -20.91 -28.51
C ALA A 18 5.41 -20.84 -27.81
N ILE A 19 4.47 -21.72 -28.17
CA ILE A 19 3.15 -21.82 -27.52
C ILE A 19 3.30 -22.27 -26.06
N LEU A 20 4.18 -23.24 -25.79
CA LEU A 20 4.43 -23.72 -24.43
C LEU A 20 5.07 -22.63 -23.55
N GLY A 21 6.04 -21.88 -24.09
CA GLY A 21 6.68 -20.77 -23.38
C GLY A 21 5.72 -19.61 -23.10
N TYR A 22 4.91 -19.23 -24.09
CA TYR A 22 3.87 -18.22 -23.90
C TYR A 22 2.80 -18.69 -22.90
N GLY A 23 2.38 -19.96 -22.99
CA GLY A 23 1.45 -20.56 -22.04
C GLY A 23 1.97 -20.52 -20.60
N ALA A 24 3.24 -20.87 -20.38
CA ALA A 24 3.87 -20.78 -19.07
C ALA A 24 3.96 -19.32 -18.58
N PHE A 25 4.31 -18.37 -19.45
CA PHE A 25 4.36 -16.95 -19.11
C PHE A 25 2.98 -16.39 -18.73
N VAL A 26 1.94 -16.73 -19.49
CA VAL A 26 0.55 -16.35 -19.19
C VAL A 26 0.07 -17.00 -17.90
N ALA A 27 0.44 -18.25 -17.63
CA ALA A 27 0.09 -18.93 -16.37
C ALA A 27 0.71 -18.23 -15.15
N VAL A 28 1.97 -17.78 -15.25
CA VAL A 28 2.64 -17.02 -14.18
C VAL A 28 1.97 -15.65 -13.99
N LEU A 29 1.65 -14.93 -15.07
CA LEU A 29 0.94 -13.65 -14.99
C LEU A 29 -0.46 -13.80 -14.39
N LEU A 30 -1.19 -14.86 -14.78
CA LEU A 30 -2.50 -15.19 -14.20
C LEU A 30 -2.39 -15.52 -12.71
N LEU A 31 -1.39 -16.29 -12.30
CA LEU A 31 -1.15 -16.62 -10.89
C LEU A 31 -0.91 -15.35 -10.07
N LEU A 32 -0.08 -14.43 -10.58
CA LEU A 32 0.17 -13.13 -9.94
C LEU A 32 -1.11 -12.29 -9.85
N ALA A 33 -1.88 -12.21 -10.94
CA ALA A 33 -3.16 -11.50 -10.95
C ALA A 33 -4.17 -12.09 -9.95
N LEU A 34 -4.19 -13.42 -9.80
CA LEU A 34 -5.07 -14.12 -8.86
C LEU A 34 -4.71 -13.80 -7.40
N ILE A 35 -3.41 -13.75 -7.06
CA ILE A 35 -2.93 -13.34 -5.73
C ILE A 35 -3.38 -11.91 -5.40
N VAL A 36 -3.17 -10.96 -6.32
CA VAL A 36 -3.60 -9.55 -6.13
C VAL A 36 -5.13 -9.47 -5.98
N PHE A 37 -5.87 -10.21 -6.81
CA PHE A 37 -7.33 -10.24 -6.74
C PHE A 37 -7.85 -10.75 -5.38
N LEU A 38 -7.23 -11.78 -4.81
CA LEU A 38 -7.61 -12.30 -3.48
C LEU A 38 -7.37 -11.26 -2.37
N ILE A 39 -6.26 -10.52 -2.43
CA ILE A 39 -5.96 -9.44 -1.46
C ILE A 39 -7.02 -8.34 -1.55
N VAL A 40 -7.31 -7.84 -2.77
CA VAL A 40 -8.33 -6.81 -2.98
C VAL A 40 -9.72 -7.30 -2.56
N ARG A 41 -10.07 -8.55 -2.87
CA ARG A 41 -11.36 -9.15 -2.46
C ARG A 41 -11.48 -9.28 -0.94
N LYS A 42 -10.40 -9.58 -0.22
CA LYS A 42 -10.39 -9.61 1.25
C LYS A 42 -10.54 -8.23 1.87
N ILE A 43 -9.90 -7.20 1.30
CA ILE A 43 -10.07 -5.80 1.75
C ILE A 43 -11.50 -5.33 1.52
N LYS A 44 -12.08 -5.56 0.34
CA LYS A 44 -13.50 -5.24 0.06
C LYS A 44 -14.46 -5.94 1.02
N ARG A 45 -14.17 -7.19 1.43
CA ARG A 45 -14.96 -7.89 2.45
C ARG A 45 -14.80 -7.33 3.86
N LYS A 46 -13.64 -6.76 4.20
CA LYS A 46 -13.42 -6.09 5.50
C LYS A 46 -14.14 -4.74 5.57
N GLN A 47 -14.08 -3.92 4.52
CA GLN A 47 -14.85 -2.67 4.45
C GLN A 47 -16.36 -2.92 4.60
N LYS A 48 -16.90 -3.94 3.93
CA LYS A 48 -18.32 -4.31 4.10
C LYS A 48 -18.68 -4.78 5.53
N ARG A 49 -17.71 -5.14 6.37
CA ARG A 49 -17.93 -5.45 7.80
C ARG A 49 -17.69 -4.23 8.69
N GLU A 50 -16.76 -3.35 8.35
CA GLU A 50 -16.53 -2.09 9.07
C GLU A 50 -17.66 -1.07 8.83
N ASP A 51 -18.26 -1.03 7.64
CA ASP A 51 -19.43 -0.19 7.36
C ASP A 51 -20.70 -0.65 8.10
N ALA A 52 -20.74 -1.89 8.59
CA ALA A 52 -21.83 -2.39 9.43
C ALA A 52 -21.63 -2.10 10.92
N ASP A 53 -20.42 -1.71 11.33
CA ASP A 53 -20.05 -1.36 12.72
C ASP A 53 -19.81 0.15 12.90
N LYS A 54 -20.07 0.95 11.84
CA LYS A 54 -19.94 2.42 11.87
C LYS A 54 -21.29 3.13 11.85
N THR A 55 -22.36 2.45 12.27
CA THR A 55 -23.73 3.02 12.35
C THR A 55 -24.18 3.33 13.78
N VAL A 56 -23.30 3.27 14.80
CA VAL A 56 -23.69 3.54 16.19
C VAL A 56 -22.76 4.49 16.94
N SER A 57 -21.96 5.32 16.27
CA SER A 57 -21.25 6.39 17.00
C SER A 57 -21.04 7.65 16.18
N THR A 58 -21.74 8.68 16.67
CA THR A 58 -21.41 10.10 16.57
C THR A 58 -22.07 10.85 15.42
N ASP A 59 -23.35 11.16 15.64
CA ASP A 59 -23.87 12.51 15.37
C ASP A 59 -23.01 13.56 16.09
N SER A 60 -22.89 14.73 15.45
CA SER A 60 -22.20 15.97 15.87
C SER A 60 -20.66 15.95 15.72
N VAL A 61 -19.97 16.84 15.00
CA VAL A 61 -20.21 18.24 14.65
C VAL A 61 -19.52 18.59 13.33
N THR A 62 -20.25 19.34 12.52
CA THR A 62 -19.89 20.28 11.44
C THR A 62 -18.47 20.88 11.48
N ALA A 63 -17.78 20.84 10.33
CA ALA A 63 -16.84 21.83 9.76
C ALA A 63 -15.78 21.07 8.94
N ALA A 64 -15.92 20.89 7.63
CA ALA A 64 -15.69 21.95 6.64
C ALA A 64 -14.48 22.84 6.95
N ASP A 65 -13.36 22.29 7.41
CA ASP A 65 -12.09 23.02 7.35
C ASP A 65 -11.30 22.60 6.11
N LYS A 66 -11.18 23.55 5.19
CA LYS A 66 -10.39 23.41 3.98
C LYS A 66 -8.93 23.30 4.41
N THR A 67 -8.47 22.07 4.54
CA THR A 67 -7.06 21.77 4.82
C THR A 67 -6.22 22.44 3.74
N ALA A 68 -5.50 23.50 4.14
CA ALA A 68 -4.59 24.23 3.27
C ALA A 68 -3.51 23.28 2.71
N PRO A 69 -3.04 23.49 1.48
CA PRO A 69 -1.98 22.67 0.89
C PRO A 69 -0.71 22.82 1.72
N GLY A 70 -0.46 21.85 2.61
CA GLY A 70 0.65 21.89 3.58
C GLY A 70 0.30 21.39 4.99
N SER A 71 -0.99 21.21 5.34
CA SER A 71 -1.32 20.64 6.65
C SER A 71 -0.98 19.14 6.71
N ALA A 72 -0.36 18.71 7.82
CA ALA A 72 0.28 17.41 8.06
C ALA A 72 -0.65 16.17 8.00
N GLY A 73 -1.88 16.33 7.51
CA GLY A 73 -2.89 15.28 7.48
C GLY A 73 -3.39 14.93 8.88
N GLN A 74 -4.22 13.90 8.96
CA GLN A 74 -4.74 13.41 10.24
C GLN A 74 -3.67 12.60 10.96
N ILE A 75 -3.22 13.06 12.13
CA ILE A 75 -2.29 12.34 13.02
C ILE A 75 -3.11 11.57 14.06
N LYS A 76 -2.87 10.25 14.15
CA LYS A 76 -3.49 9.40 15.18
C LYS A 76 -2.72 9.54 16.49
N LEU A 77 -3.33 10.24 17.45
CA LEU A 77 -2.80 10.44 18.78
C LEU A 77 -3.45 9.44 19.74
N HIS A 78 -2.62 8.63 20.39
CA HIS A 78 -3.07 7.65 21.37
C HIS A 78 -2.49 8.01 22.73
N ASP A 79 -3.35 8.45 23.63
CA ASP A 79 -3.09 8.87 25.03
C ASP A 79 -2.21 10.12 25.21
N VAL A 80 -1.42 10.50 24.20
CA VAL A 80 -0.54 11.69 24.23
C VAL A 80 -1.31 13.01 24.05
N GLU A 81 -0.97 14.02 24.83
CA GLU A 81 -1.46 15.39 24.63
C GLU A 81 -0.91 16.01 23.31
N PRO A 82 -1.67 16.81 22.56
CA PRO A 82 -1.20 17.49 21.34
C PRO A 82 0.07 18.33 21.52
N LYS A 83 0.28 18.95 22.69
CA LYS A 83 1.51 19.71 22.98
C LYS A 83 2.74 18.80 23.06
N THR A 84 2.59 17.67 23.73
CA THR A 84 3.64 16.65 23.84
C THR A 84 3.94 16.02 22.48
N ALA A 85 2.91 15.79 21.66
CA ALA A 85 3.06 15.31 20.29
C ALA A 85 3.87 16.28 19.42
N ALA A 86 3.60 17.58 19.51
CA ALA A 86 4.34 18.61 18.78
C ALA A 86 5.82 18.66 19.20
N LEU A 87 6.10 18.51 20.50
CA LEU A 87 7.45 18.46 21.03
C LEU A 87 8.21 17.22 20.51
N LEU A 88 7.58 16.05 20.52
CA LEU A 88 8.15 14.83 19.93
C LEU A 88 8.44 15.01 18.44
N MET A 89 7.55 15.70 17.72
CA MET A 89 7.72 16.02 16.31
C MET A 89 8.92 16.95 16.05
N ALA A 90 9.14 17.95 16.90
CA ALA A 90 10.29 18.85 16.82
C ALA A 90 11.63 18.12 17.09
N ILE A 91 11.68 17.28 18.12
CA ILE A 91 12.90 16.53 18.48
C ILE A 91 13.31 15.57 17.36
N VAL A 92 12.35 14.89 16.75
CA VAL A 92 12.63 13.96 15.65
C VAL A 92 13.06 14.72 14.40
N ALA A 93 12.48 15.89 14.11
CA ALA A 93 12.91 16.73 13.00
C ALA A 93 14.36 17.21 13.16
N ASP A 94 14.72 17.65 14.37
CA ASP A 94 16.09 18.07 14.72
C ASP A 94 17.08 16.92 14.55
N LYS A 95 16.77 15.73 15.08
CA LYS A 95 17.64 14.55 14.97
C LYS A 95 17.73 13.98 13.55
N ALA A 96 16.65 14.07 12.77
CA ALA A 96 16.63 13.57 11.39
C ALA A 96 17.25 14.56 10.39
N GLY A 97 17.39 15.85 10.75
CA GLY A 97 17.84 16.90 9.84
C GLY A 97 16.87 17.17 8.68
N VAL A 98 15.63 16.67 8.77
CA VAL A 98 14.60 16.84 7.74
C VAL A 98 13.64 17.96 8.18
N PRO A 99 13.37 18.96 7.32
CA PRO A 99 12.46 20.05 7.68
C PRO A 99 11.05 19.51 7.97
N LEU A 100 10.38 20.14 8.95
CA LEU A 100 9.09 19.73 9.50
C LEU A 100 8.00 19.43 8.44
N ASN A 101 8.02 20.15 7.31
CA ASN A 101 7.07 20.00 6.22
C ASN A 101 7.14 18.64 5.51
N CYS A 102 8.32 18.02 5.47
CA CYS A 102 8.54 16.71 4.84
C CYS A 102 8.39 15.54 5.84
N LEU A 103 8.19 15.84 7.12
CA LEU A 103 8.10 14.86 8.19
C LEU A 103 6.63 14.53 8.49
N ARG A 104 6.22 13.28 8.29
CA ARG A 104 4.85 12.81 8.57
C ARG A 104 4.82 11.74 9.65
N PHE A 105 4.22 12.06 10.79
CA PHE A 105 3.93 11.10 11.85
C PHE A 105 2.69 10.28 11.50
N LYS A 106 2.86 8.96 11.37
CA LYS A 106 1.73 8.03 11.20
C LYS A 106 0.96 7.77 12.50
N SER A 107 1.68 7.67 13.63
CA SER A 107 1.09 7.53 14.96
C SER A 107 2.09 7.92 16.05
N ILE A 108 1.59 8.44 17.17
CA ILE A 108 2.37 8.69 18.39
C ILE A 108 1.63 7.96 19.52
N ARG A 109 2.36 7.11 20.26
CA ARG A 109 1.83 6.25 21.32
C ARG A 109 2.77 6.26 22.51
N GLU A 110 2.19 6.23 23.69
CA GLU A 110 2.92 6.00 24.94
C GLU A 110 3.19 4.50 25.08
N LEU A 111 4.43 4.11 25.41
CA LEU A 111 4.75 2.73 25.75
C LEU A 111 4.57 2.54 27.25
N LYS A 112 3.46 1.91 27.65
CA LYS A 112 3.30 1.42 29.03
C LYS A 112 4.22 0.21 29.20
N LYS A 113 5.22 0.36 30.07
CA LYS A 113 6.15 -0.69 30.46
C LYS A 113 5.81 -1.17 31.85
#